data_AF-A0A8B6FC42-F1
#
_entry.id   AF-A0A8B6FC42-F1
#
_cell.length_a   1.000
_cell.length_b   1.000
_cell.length_c   1.000
_cell.angle_alpha   90.00
_cell.angle_beta   90.00
_cell.angle_gamma   90.00
#
_symmetry.space_group_name_H-M   'P 1'
#
loop_
_entity.id
_entity.type
_entity.pdbx_description
1 polymer ?
#
loop_
_entity_poly.entity_id
_entity_poly.type
_entity_poly.pdbx_seq_one_letter_code
_entity_poly.pdbx_strand_id
1 'polypeptide(L)'
;MTDAVLNNSLGQDDQNKALLDIVIKRREPAYSVFVDGLRIYGYEDIANDLKCDFSPSPTSAHLLKLKANMTSDEFHFLDPTVEKNSLSDWNVPLYKVRLQKNYLKIITDVQHENIVDHLISREVLSVDNGKKIDSGKTPQEKNRNLMDMLLRKSEQGFNEFLKALRKDSIYADLAEQIEKTEVTSTDMATFHKCLK
;
A
#
# COMPACT_ATOMS: atom_id res chain seq x y z
N MET A 1 34.52 -9.90 -27.53
CA MET A 1 33.15 -9.97 -26.97
C MET A 1 33.30 -9.96 -25.46
N THR A 2 33.05 -8.81 -24.80
CA THR A 2 32.54 -8.63 -23.42
C THR A 2 32.97 -7.24 -22.92
N ASP A 3 32.25 -6.18 -23.27
CA ASP A 3 32.39 -4.85 -22.66
C ASP A 3 31.03 -4.12 -22.65
N ALA A 4 30.00 -4.77 -22.10
CA ALA A 4 28.66 -4.19 -22.04
C ALA A 4 27.99 -4.26 -20.65
N VAL A 5 28.72 -4.64 -19.59
CA VAL A 5 28.13 -4.86 -18.25
C VAL A 5 28.51 -3.77 -17.23
N LEU A 6 29.38 -2.82 -17.55
CA LEU A 6 29.96 -1.91 -16.54
C LEU A 6 29.34 -0.49 -16.44
N ASN A 7 28.27 -0.17 -17.17
CA ASN A 7 27.76 1.23 -17.23
C ASN A 7 26.45 1.51 -16.48
N ASN A 8 25.94 0.61 -15.64
CA ASN A 8 24.72 0.86 -14.84
C ASN A 8 24.94 0.97 -13.32
N SER A 9 26.15 0.71 -12.81
CA SER A 9 26.41 0.70 -11.35
C SER A 9 26.61 2.11 -10.77
N LEU A 10 27.29 2.99 -11.51
CA LEU A 10 27.65 4.35 -11.05
C LEU A 10 26.42 5.24 -10.76
N GLY A 11 25.29 5.02 -11.44
CA GLY A 11 24.05 5.75 -11.17
C GLY A 11 23.21 5.14 -10.04
N GLN A 12 23.27 3.82 -9.87
CA GLN A 12 22.47 3.10 -8.87
C GLN A 12 23.04 3.30 -7.46
N ASP A 13 24.36 3.35 -7.31
CA ASP A 13 25.00 3.52 -6.00
C ASP A 13 24.75 4.91 -5.42
N ASP A 14 24.79 5.94 -6.26
CA ASP A 14 24.47 7.32 -5.87
C ASP A 14 22.97 7.47 -5.53
N GLN A 15 22.08 6.77 -6.25
CA GLN A 15 20.66 6.72 -5.94
C GLN A 15 20.38 5.99 -4.63
N ASN A 16 21.01 4.83 -4.41
CA ASN A 16 20.89 4.05 -3.18
C ASN A 16 21.40 4.86 -1.98
N LYS A 17 22.52 5.58 -2.15
CA LYS A 17 23.08 6.47 -1.13
C LYS A 17 22.14 7.64 -0.81
N ALA A 18 21.56 8.28 -1.82
CA ALA A 18 20.59 9.36 -1.62
C ALA A 18 19.31 8.87 -0.92
N LEU A 19 18.83 7.67 -1.25
CA LEU A 19 17.70 7.04 -0.59
C LEU A 19 18.00 6.76 0.89
N LEU A 20 19.17 6.21 1.21
CA LEU A 20 19.60 5.96 2.59
C LEU A 20 19.73 7.26 3.39
N ASP A 21 20.32 8.31 2.81
CA ASP A 21 20.44 9.63 3.45
C ASP A 21 19.06 10.22 3.79
N ILE A 22 18.08 10.06 2.90
CA ILE A 22 16.70 10.52 3.13
C ILE A 22 16.03 9.71 4.24
N VAL A 23 16.20 8.39 4.24
CA VAL A 23 15.62 7.47 5.24
C VAL A 23 16.21 7.75 6.62
N ILE A 24 17.52 7.92 6.73
CA ILE A 24 18.22 8.23 7.99
C ILE A 24 17.82 9.60 8.53
N LYS A 25 17.67 10.61 7.65
CA LYS A 25 17.36 12.00 8.05
C LYS A 25 15.91 12.20 8.48
N ARG A 26 14.98 11.31 8.12
CA ARG A 26 13.52 11.45 8.38
C ARG A 26 13.01 10.82 9.70
N ARG A 27 13.90 10.36 10.59
CA ARG A 27 13.62 9.66 11.87
C ARG A 27 12.95 8.27 11.72
N GLU A 28 12.97 7.50 12.82
CA GLU A 28 12.67 6.07 12.95
C GLU A 28 11.53 5.46 12.11
N PRO A 29 10.34 6.08 11.92
CA PRO A 29 9.28 5.44 11.15
C PRO A 29 9.68 5.17 9.69
N ALA A 30 10.44 6.05 9.05
CA ALA A 30 10.89 5.87 7.67
C ALA A 30 11.90 4.71 7.53
N TYR A 31 12.73 4.53 8.56
CA TYR A 31 13.71 3.44 8.61
C TYR A 31 13.04 2.08 8.74
N SER A 32 12.05 1.95 9.63
CA SER A 32 11.31 0.69 9.80
C SER A 32 10.59 0.26 8.52
N VAL A 33 9.97 1.20 7.81
CA VAL A 33 9.27 0.94 6.53
C VAL A 33 10.25 0.55 5.43
N PHE A 34 11.45 1.12 5.42
CA PHE A 34 12.49 0.75 4.47
C PHE A 34 12.99 -0.69 4.72
N VAL A 35 13.23 -1.06 5.98
CA VAL A 35 13.63 -2.42 6.36
C VAL A 35 12.53 -3.44 6.04
N ASP A 36 11.26 -3.11 6.29
CA ASP A 36 10.13 -3.97 5.93
C ASP A 36 10.01 -4.13 4.41
N GLY A 37 10.27 -3.07 3.64
CA GLY A 37 10.35 -3.13 2.19
C GLY A 37 11.42 -4.13 1.72
N LEU A 38 12.63 -4.09 2.28
CA LEU A 38 13.70 -5.02 1.93
C LEU A 38 13.28 -6.49 2.12
N ARG A 39 12.56 -6.79 3.21
CA ARG A 39 12.01 -8.12 3.48
C ARG A 39 11.00 -8.58 2.45
N ILE A 40 10.05 -7.70 2.11
CA ILE A 40 9.02 -7.97 1.10
C ILE A 40 9.63 -8.31 -0.27
N TYR A 41 10.76 -7.68 -0.61
CA TYR A 41 11.47 -7.93 -1.87
C TYR A 41 12.58 -9.00 -1.78
N GLY A 42 12.65 -9.74 -0.67
CA GLY A 42 13.56 -10.89 -0.52
C GLY A 42 15.00 -10.55 -0.14
N TYR A 43 15.28 -9.30 0.26
CA TYR A 43 16.59 -8.86 0.73
C TYR A 43 16.71 -9.02 2.26
N GLU A 44 16.45 -10.23 2.76
CA GLU A 44 16.40 -10.53 4.20
C GLU A 44 17.74 -10.33 4.90
N ASP A 45 18.85 -10.73 4.28
CA ASP A 45 20.19 -10.60 4.86
C ASP A 45 20.52 -9.11 5.11
N ILE A 46 20.25 -8.25 4.12
CA ILE A 46 20.45 -6.80 4.22
C ILE A 46 19.51 -6.19 5.26
N ALA A 47 18.25 -6.62 5.30
CA ALA A 47 17.27 -6.14 6.28
C ALA A 47 17.67 -6.50 7.72
N ASN A 48 18.26 -7.67 7.93
CA ASN A 48 18.70 -8.14 9.24
C ASN A 48 19.99 -7.44 9.69
N ASP A 49 20.94 -7.21 8.79
CA ASP A 49 22.17 -6.45 9.07
C ASP A 49 21.86 -5.00 9.48
N LEU A 50 20.89 -4.36 8.80
CA LEU A 50 20.46 -3.00 9.10
C LEU A 50 19.75 -2.89 10.48
N LYS A 51 19.07 -3.94 10.93
CA LYS A 51 18.29 -3.91 12.18
C LYS A 51 19.14 -3.84 13.46
N CYS A 52 20.44 -4.14 13.38
CA CYS A 52 21.29 -4.34 14.55
C CYS A 52 21.66 -3.04 15.31
N ASP A 53 21.59 -1.86 14.69
CA ASP A 53 22.12 -0.62 15.30
C ASP A 53 21.06 0.31 15.92
N PHE A 54 19.77 0.08 15.68
CA PHE A 54 18.67 0.83 16.29
C PHE A 54 17.85 -0.08 17.21
N SER A 55 18.30 -0.23 18.46
CA SER A 55 17.51 -0.96 19.46
C SER A 55 16.19 -0.21 19.72
N PRO A 56 15.02 -0.85 19.59
CA PRO A 56 13.76 -0.20 19.89
C PRO A 56 13.63 0.04 21.40
N SER A 57 13.06 1.21 21.72
CA SER A 57 12.72 1.66 23.07
C SER A 57 11.93 0.62 23.90
N PRO A 58 11.82 0.78 25.24
CA PRO A 58 11.54 -0.28 26.23
C PRO A 58 10.21 -1.04 26.10
N THR A 59 9.34 -0.67 25.17
CA THR A 59 7.98 -1.22 25.04
C THR A 59 7.98 -2.68 24.56
N SER A 60 8.96 -3.10 23.75
CA SER A 60 9.07 -4.51 23.29
C SER A 60 9.67 -5.46 24.34
N ALA A 61 10.34 -4.96 25.38
CA ALA A 61 10.89 -5.81 26.43
C ALA A 61 9.81 -6.39 27.36
N HIS A 62 8.64 -5.74 27.45
CA HIS A 62 7.52 -6.24 28.25
C HIS A 62 6.81 -7.42 27.58
N LEU A 63 6.65 -7.39 26.24
CA LEU A 63 6.03 -8.47 25.47
C LEU A 63 6.92 -9.72 25.37
N LEU A 64 8.23 -9.57 25.32
CA LEU A 64 9.16 -10.71 25.35
C LEU A 64 9.24 -11.37 26.73
N LYS A 65 9.11 -10.60 27.82
CA LYS A 65 9.03 -11.14 29.18
C LYS A 65 7.73 -11.92 29.44
N LEU A 66 6.63 -11.53 28.80
CA LEU A 66 5.36 -12.28 28.82
C LEU A 66 5.46 -13.62 28.08
N LYS A 67 6.19 -13.67 26.95
CA LYS A 67 6.43 -14.92 26.20
C LYS A 67 7.36 -15.91 26.90
N ALA A 68 8.27 -15.44 27.76
CA ALA A 68 9.26 -16.30 28.42
C ALA A 68 8.69 -17.11 29.61
N ASN A 69 7.47 -16.83 30.06
CA ASN A 69 6.92 -17.36 31.31
C ASN A 69 5.68 -18.27 31.16
N MET A 70 5.29 -18.69 29.96
CA MET A 70 4.13 -19.58 29.77
C MET A 70 4.57 -20.98 29.32
N THR A 71 4.19 -21.98 30.10
CA THR A 71 4.47 -23.41 29.89
C THR A 71 3.68 -23.97 28.69
N SER A 72 4.27 -24.95 27.99
CA SER A 72 3.77 -25.56 26.75
C SER A 72 2.33 -26.09 26.75
N ASP A 73 1.71 -26.30 27.92
CA ASP A 73 0.42 -26.99 28.01
C ASP A 73 -0.80 -26.06 27.84
N GLU A 74 -0.63 -24.74 27.75
CA GLU A 74 -1.73 -23.79 27.51
C GLU A 74 -1.96 -23.44 26.02
N PHE A 75 -1.28 -24.13 25.09
CA PHE A 75 -1.39 -23.82 23.66
C PHE A 75 -2.67 -24.34 22.98
N HIS A 76 -3.59 -24.96 23.71
CA HIS A 76 -4.75 -25.67 23.16
C HIS A 76 -6.10 -24.95 23.22
N PHE A 77 -6.11 -23.65 23.51
CA PHE A 77 -7.34 -22.83 23.50
C PHE A 77 -7.06 -21.41 22.99
N LEU A 78 -6.85 -21.28 21.68
CA LEU A 78 -7.06 -19.99 21.00
C LEU A 78 -8.30 -20.10 20.12
N ASP A 79 -9.39 -19.57 20.65
CA ASP A 79 -10.63 -19.29 19.94
C ASP A 79 -10.31 -18.39 18.71
N PRO A 80 -10.69 -18.77 17.48
CA PRO A 80 -10.43 -18.00 16.25
C PRO A 80 -11.07 -16.61 16.23
N THR A 81 -11.86 -16.27 17.24
CA THR A 81 -12.55 -14.97 17.33
C THR A 81 -11.69 -13.84 17.90
N VAL A 82 -10.53 -14.12 18.49
CA VAL A 82 -9.67 -13.09 19.09
C VAL A 82 -9.04 -12.16 18.05
N GLU A 83 -8.82 -12.61 16.81
CA GLU A 83 -8.30 -11.74 15.73
C GLU A 83 -9.34 -10.76 15.18
N LYS A 84 -10.64 -10.98 15.40
CA LYS A 84 -11.68 -10.07 14.88
C LYS A 84 -11.82 -8.77 15.69
N ASN A 85 -11.31 -8.73 16.92
CA ASN A 85 -11.47 -7.57 17.81
C ASN A 85 -10.40 -6.48 17.64
N SER A 86 -9.35 -6.68 16.84
CA SER A 86 -8.36 -5.62 16.54
C SER A 86 -8.63 -4.82 15.26
N LEU A 87 -9.70 -5.16 14.52
CA LEU A 87 -10.10 -4.39 13.33
C LEU A 87 -10.85 -3.09 13.69
N SER A 88 -11.43 -2.98 14.89
CA SER A 88 -12.25 -1.84 15.30
C SER A 88 -11.45 -0.60 15.74
N ASP A 89 -10.15 -0.74 16.01
CA ASP A 89 -9.32 0.39 16.48
C ASP A 89 -8.90 1.32 15.33
N TRP A 90 -8.94 0.83 14.09
CA TRP A 90 -8.62 1.61 12.91
C TRP A 90 -9.92 1.95 12.17
N ASN A 91 -10.38 3.20 12.29
CA ASN A 91 -11.51 3.72 11.51
C ASN A 91 -11.12 3.97 10.03
N VAL A 92 -10.52 2.97 9.40
CA VAL A 92 -10.10 2.98 8.00
C VAL A 92 -11.16 2.23 7.21
N PRO A 93 -11.81 2.84 6.22
CA PRO A 93 -12.76 2.13 5.38
C PRO A 93 -12.07 1.07 4.49
N LEU A 94 -12.61 -0.15 4.47
CA LEU A 94 -12.03 -1.29 3.74
C LEU A 94 -11.78 -1.01 2.25
N TYR A 95 -12.68 -0.30 1.58
CA TYR A 95 -12.54 0.02 0.16
C TYR A 95 -11.28 0.85 -0.14
N LYS A 96 -10.83 1.70 0.80
CA LYS A 96 -9.61 2.50 0.61
C LYS A 96 -8.37 1.62 0.62
N VAL A 97 -8.36 0.61 1.50
CA VAL A 97 -7.26 -0.35 1.56
C VAL A 97 -7.23 -1.23 0.32
N ARG A 98 -8.40 -1.68 -0.17
CA ARG A 98 -8.50 -2.42 -1.44
C ARG A 98 -7.97 -1.61 -2.63
N LEU A 99 -8.34 -0.33 -2.71
CA LEU A 99 -7.82 0.59 -3.73
C LEU A 99 -6.30 0.73 -3.64
N GLN A 100 -5.75 0.86 -2.43
CA GLN A 100 -4.30 0.99 -2.24
C GLN A 100 -3.52 -0.28 -2.58
N LYS A 101 -3.99 -1.45 -2.16
CA LYS A 101 -3.33 -2.72 -2.48
C LYS A 101 -3.26 -2.97 -4.00
N ASN A 102 -4.22 -2.44 -4.76
CA ASN A 102 -4.28 -2.57 -6.21
C ASN A 102 -3.77 -1.32 -6.96
N TYR A 103 -3.17 -0.35 -6.27
CA TYR A 103 -2.81 0.96 -6.82
C TYR A 103 -1.96 0.88 -8.10
N LEU A 104 -0.92 0.04 -8.09
CA LEU A 104 -0.04 -0.12 -9.24
C LEU A 104 -0.77 -0.64 -10.47
N LYS A 105 -1.57 -1.71 -10.32
CA LYS A 105 -2.36 -2.30 -11.41
C LYS A 105 -3.35 -1.30 -11.99
N ILE A 106 -4.04 -0.56 -11.12
CA ILE A 106 -4.98 0.47 -11.57
C ILE A 106 -4.25 1.55 -12.38
N ILE A 107 -3.04 1.95 -11.98
CA ILE A 107 -2.28 2.98 -12.70
C ILE A 107 -1.75 2.51 -14.04
N THR A 108 -1.34 1.25 -14.15
CA THR A 108 -0.73 0.72 -15.37
C THR A 108 -1.77 0.28 -16.39
N ASP A 109 -2.89 -0.31 -15.95
CA ASP A 109 -3.74 -1.10 -16.83
C ASP A 109 -5.00 -0.34 -17.27
N VAL A 110 -5.42 0.65 -16.50
CA VAL A 110 -6.71 1.34 -16.70
C VAL A 110 -6.58 2.49 -17.71
N GLN A 111 -7.51 2.56 -18.66
CA GLN A 111 -7.77 3.77 -19.46
C GLN A 111 -8.84 4.60 -18.74
N HIS A 112 -8.47 5.82 -18.33
CA HIS A 112 -9.28 6.64 -17.43
C HIS A 112 -10.48 7.28 -18.12
N GLU A 113 -10.44 7.52 -19.43
CA GLU A 113 -11.41 8.36 -20.16
C GLU A 113 -12.86 7.88 -19.94
N ASN A 114 -13.16 6.63 -20.29
CA ASN A 114 -14.49 6.05 -20.15
C ASN A 114 -14.95 5.92 -18.69
N ILE A 115 -14.00 5.76 -17.77
CA ILE A 115 -14.28 5.59 -16.34
C ILE A 115 -14.58 6.94 -15.69
N VAL A 116 -13.79 7.96 -16.00
CA VAL A 116 -13.97 9.32 -15.51
C VAL A 116 -15.32 9.87 -15.98
N ASP A 117 -15.65 9.70 -17.26
CA ASP A 117 -16.95 10.10 -17.80
C ASP A 117 -18.11 9.41 -17.07
N HIS A 118 -17.96 8.11 -16.79
CA HIS A 118 -18.98 7.39 -16.02
C HIS A 118 -19.12 7.95 -14.60
N LEU A 119 -18.00 8.21 -13.92
CA LEU A 119 -17.99 8.73 -12.56
C LEU A 119 -18.52 10.16 -12.46
N ILE A 120 -18.35 10.98 -13.50
CA ILE A 120 -18.97 12.31 -13.60
C ILE A 120 -20.47 12.19 -13.82
N SER A 121 -20.91 11.32 -14.74
CA SER A 121 -22.33 11.07 -14.99
C SER A 121 -23.08 10.52 -13.77
N ARG A 122 -22.37 9.87 -12.83
CA ARG A 122 -22.89 9.37 -11.56
C ARG A 122 -22.70 10.34 -10.39
N GLU A 123 -22.24 11.57 -10.67
CA GLU A 123 -21.98 12.62 -9.67
C GLU A 123 -20.96 12.22 -8.57
N VAL A 124 -20.18 11.18 -8.81
CA VAL A 124 -19.08 10.77 -7.93
C VAL A 124 -17.92 11.77 -8.06
N LEU A 125 -17.64 12.18 -9.30
CA LEU A 125 -16.68 13.24 -9.64
C LEU A 125 -17.42 14.45 -10.21
N SER A 126 -16.92 15.65 -9.92
CA SER A 126 -17.36 16.85 -10.63
C SER A 126 -16.63 16.99 -11.96
N VAL A 127 -17.15 17.82 -12.85
CA VAL A 127 -16.48 18.17 -14.12
C VAL A 127 -15.08 18.75 -13.88
N ASP A 128 -14.89 19.53 -12.80
CA ASP A 128 -13.58 20.08 -12.44
C ASP A 128 -12.59 19.00 -12.00
N ASN A 129 -13.07 17.94 -11.34
CA ASN A 129 -12.22 16.78 -11.05
C ASN A 129 -11.79 16.08 -12.33
N GLY A 130 -12.69 15.94 -13.31
CA GLY A 130 -12.38 15.41 -14.64
C GLY A 130 -11.25 16.19 -15.32
N LYS A 131 -11.39 17.52 -15.40
CA LYS A 131 -10.33 18.40 -15.95
C LYS A 131 -9.00 18.26 -15.22
N LYS A 132 -9.02 18.12 -13.89
CA LYS A 132 -7.80 17.90 -13.11
C LYS A 132 -7.16 16.54 -13.42
N ILE A 133 -7.96 15.50 -13.60
CA ILE A 133 -7.46 14.19 -14.04
C ILE A 133 -6.82 14.34 -15.43
N ASP A 134 -7.52 14.97 -16.37
CA ASP A 134 -7.06 15.16 -17.74
C ASP A 134 -5.82 16.06 -17.87
N SER A 135 -5.54 16.89 -16.86
CA SER A 135 -4.33 17.72 -16.84
C SER A 135 -3.02 16.92 -16.67
N GLY A 136 -3.11 15.63 -16.30
CA GLY A 136 -1.94 14.74 -16.25
C GLY A 136 -1.34 14.52 -17.64
N LYS A 137 0.00 14.49 -17.73
CA LYS A 137 0.71 14.41 -19.02
C LYS A 137 0.75 13.00 -19.58
N THR A 138 0.78 12.01 -18.69
CA THR A 138 0.86 10.59 -19.04
C THR A 138 -0.38 9.85 -18.55
N PRO A 139 -0.80 8.74 -19.20
CA PRO A 139 -1.92 7.92 -18.72
C PRO A 139 -1.77 7.53 -17.24
N GLN A 140 -0.54 7.24 -16.80
CA GLN A 140 -0.23 6.90 -15.43
C GLN A 140 -0.43 8.08 -14.47
N GLU A 141 -0.02 9.30 -14.84
CA GLU A 141 -0.28 10.51 -14.05
C GLU A 141 -1.78 10.79 -13.93
N LYS A 142 -2.54 10.60 -15.01
CA LYS A 142 -3.99 10.75 -15.00
C LYS A 142 -4.65 9.70 -14.08
N ASN A 143 -4.22 8.44 -14.16
CA ASN A 143 -4.70 7.38 -13.27
C ASN A 143 -4.33 7.62 -11.80
N ARG A 144 -3.15 8.19 -11.52
CA ARG A 144 -2.78 8.64 -10.16
C ARG A 144 -3.74 9.70 -9.65
N ASN A 145 -4.04 10.71 -10.47
CA ASN A 145 -5.02 11.75 -10.13
C ASN A 145 -6.41 11.15 -9.88
N LEU A 146 -6.84 10.18 -10.69
CA LEU A 146 -8.10 9.45 -10.49
C LEU A 146 -8.10 8.71 -9.14
N MET A 147 -7.03 7.98 -8.83
CA MET A 147 -6.91 7.26 -7.56
C MET A 147 -6.92 8.20 -6.35
N ASP A 148 -6.21 9.33 -6.43
CA ASP A 148 -6.22 10.35 -5.38
C ASP A 148 -7.62 10.91 -5.14
N MET A 149 -8.44 11.04 -6.19
CA MET A 149 -9.83 11.43 -6.06
C MET A 149 -10.66 10.32 -5.42
N LEU A 150 -10.55 9.07 -5.89
CA LEU A 150 -11.31 7.93 -5.38
C LEU A 150 -11.04 7.66 -3.90
N LEU A 151 -9.79 7.81 -3.43
CA LEU A 151 -9.42 7.66 -2.01
C LEU A 151 -10.07 8.70 -1.09
N ARG A 152 -10.52 9.84 -1.65
CA ARG A 152 -11.25 10.90 -0.92
C ARG A 152 -12.77 10.73 -0.99
N LYS A 153 -13.27 9.84 -1.85
CA LYS A 153 -14.71 9.59 -2.00
C LYS A 153 -15.19 8.54 -1.01
N SER A 154 -16.51 8.44 -0.90
CA SER A 154 -17.20 7.46 -0.08
C SER A 154 -17.17 6.07 -0.73
N GLU A 155 -17.63 5.07 0.01
CA GLU A 155 -17.82 3.71 -0.49
C GLU A 155 -18.72 3.64 -1.73
N GLN A 156 -19.72 4.53 -1.83
CA GLN A 156 -20.53 4.66 -3.04
C GLN A 156 -19.69 4.99 -4.27
N GLY A 157 -18.71 5.90 -4.12
CA GLY A 157 -17.79 6.24 -5.21
C GLY A 157 -16.91 5.07 -5.63
N PHE A 158 -16.48 4.24 -4.67
CA PHE A 158 -15.78 2.99 -4.97
C PHE A 158 -16.67 1.98 -5.73
N ASN A 159 -17.92 1.82 -5.31
CA ASN A 159 -18.84 0.90 -5.98
C ASN A 159 -19.16 1.34 -7.42
N GLU A 160 -19.35 2.64 -7.66
CA GLU A 160 -19.52 3.16 -9.02
C GLU A 160 -18.23 3.03 -9.86
N PHE A 161 -17.05 3.14 -9.25
CA PHE A 161 -15.79 2.84 -9.93
C PHE A 161 -15.69 1.37 -10.35
N LEU A 162 -16.04 0.42 -9.48
CA LEU A 162 -16.09 -1.00 -9.86
C LEU A 162 -17.13 -1.27 -10.95
N LYS A 163 -18.29 -0.60 -10.91
CA LYS A 163 -19.27 -0.67 -12.00
C LYS A 163 -18.70 -0.10 -13.31
N ALA A 164 -17.95 0.99 -13.25
CA ALA A 164 -17.27 1.57 -14.40
C ALA A 164 -16.31 0.56 -15.05
N LEU A 165 -15.49 -0.10 -14.24
CA LEU A 165 -14.57 -1.14 -14.71
C LEU A 165 -15.35 -2.31 -15.34
N ARG A 166 -16.40 -2.81 -14.69
CA ARG A 166 -17.19 -3.95 -15.21
C ARG A 166 -17.98 -3.64 -16.49
N LYS A 167 -18.16 -2.37 -16.86
CA LYS A 167 -18.79 -2.01 -18.13
C LYS A 167 -17.92 -2.38 -19.32
N ASP A 168 -16.60 -2.38 -19.14
CA ASP A 168 -15.67 -2.84 -20.14
C ASP A 168 -15.17 -4.24 -19.79
N SER A 169 -15.37 -5.20 -20.69
CA SER A 169 -14.98 -6.58 -20.46
C SER A 169 -13.48 -6.74 -20.20
N ILE A 170 -12.64 -5.82 -20.70
CA ILE A 170 -11.19 -5.87 -20.48
C ILE A 170 -10.80 -5.60 -19.02
N TYR A 171 -11.68 -4.98 -18.23
CA TYR A 171 -11.44 -4.64 -16.83
C TYR A 171 -12.30 -5.43 -15.85
N ALA A 172 -13.12 -6.38 -16.32
CA ALA A 172 -13.97 -7.19 -15.47
C ALA A 172 -13.15 -7.97 -14.42
N ASP A 173 -12.07 -8.61 -14.86
CA ASP A 173 -11.17 -9.37 -13.99
C ASP A 173 -10.48 -8.47 -12.96
N LEU A 174 -10.07 -7.27 -13.37
CA LEU A 174 -9.47 -6.28 -12.48
C LEU A 174 -10.47 -5.82 -11.41
N ALA A 175 -11.72 -5.57 -11.79
CA ALA A 175 -12.78 -5.18 -10.86
C ALA A 175 -13.05 -6.28 -9.81
N GLU A 176 -13.14 -7.54 -10.26
CA GLU A 176 -13.32 -8.69 -9.39
C GLU A 176 -12.12 -8.88 -8.45
N GLN A 177 -10.90 -8.72 -8.96
CA GLN A 177 -9.68 -8.78 -8.15
C GLN A 177 -9.68 -7.70 -7.06
N ILE A 178 -10.03 -6.46 -7.39
CA ILE A 178 -10.06 -5.35 -6.42
C ILE A 178 -11.12 -5.63 -5.34
N GLU A 179 -12.31 -6.10 -5.72
CA GLU A 179 -13.41 -6.37 -4.79
C GLU A 179 -13.09 -7.54 -3.85
N LYS A 180 -12.49 -8.60 -4.37
CA LYS A 180 -12.10 -9.81 -3.62
C LYS A 180 -10.77 -9.65 -2.88
N THR A 181 -10.08 -8.52 -3.01
CA THR A 181 -8.81 -8.29 -2.32
C THR A 181 -9.04 -8.41 -0.80
N GLU A 182 -8.37 -9.38 -0.21
CA GLU A 182 -8.35 -9.59 1.23
C GLU A 182 -7.64 -8.42 1.92
N VAL A 183 -8.27 -7.91 2.97
CA VAL A 183 -7.75 -6.80 3.78
C VAL A 183 -7.44 -7.36 5.16
N THR A 184 -6.16 -7.34 5.51
CA THR A 184 -5.67 -7.78 6.82
C THR A 184 -5.56 -6.60 7.79
N SER A 185 -5.49 -6.89 9.09
CA SER A 185 -5.24 -5.86 10.12
C SER A 185 -3.92 -5.11 9.89
N THR A 186 -2.91 -5.79 9.33
CA THR A 186 -1.63 -5.18 8.94
C THR A 186 -1.81 -4.17 7.80
N ASP A 187 -2.64 -4.48 6.81
CA ASP A 187 -2.90 -3.55 5.69
C ASP A 187 -3.59 -2.26 6.18
N MET A 188 -4.55 -2.40 7.11
CA MET A 188 -5.26 -1.27 7.72
C MET A 188 -4.30 -0.39 8.54
N ALA A 189 -3.42 -1.00 9.33
CA ALA A 189 -2.42 -0.29 10.12
C ALA A 189 -1.39 0.44 9.22
N THR A 190 -0.95 -0.20 8.14
CA THR A 190 -0.05 0.41 7.15
C THR A 190 -0.70 1.60 6.47
N PHE A 191 -1.96 1.47 6.00
CA PHE A 191 -2.69 2.56 5.39
C PHE A 191 -2.86 3.76 6.35
N HIS A 192 -3.20 3.50 7.61
CA HIS A 192 -3.33 4.56 8.61
C HIS A 192 -1.99 5.27 8.89
N LYS A 193 -0.86 4.54 8.91
CA LYS A 193 0.48 5.14 9.05
C LYS A 193 0.86 6.01 7.84
N CYS A 194 0.43 5.66 6.63
CA CYS A 194 0.69 6.46 5.43
C CYS A 194 -0.17 7.73 5.33
N LEU A 195 -1.22 7.87 6.14
CA LEU A 195 -2.10 9.05 6.16
C LEU A 195 -1.69 10.13 7.19
N LYS A 196 -0.75 9.82 8.10
CA LYS A 196 -0.25 10.74 9.14
C LYS A 196 1.11 11.31 8.76
#